data_AF-A0A820PBE4-F1
#
_entry.id   AF-A0A820PBE4-F1
#
_cell.length_a   1.000
_cell.length_b   1.000
_cell.length_c   1.000
_cell.angle_alpha   90.00
_cell.angle_beta   90.00
_cell.angle_gamma   90.00
#
_symmetry.space_group_name_H-M   'P 1'
#
loop_
_entity.id
_entity.type
_entity.pdbx_description
1 polymer ?
#
loop_
_entity_poly.entity_id
_entity_poly.type
_entity_poly.pdbx_seq_one_letter_code
_entity_poly.pdbx_strand_id
1 'polypeptide(L)' 'ELCENSPYYEAIRQKGYEVLFVYELHDEVLLMQLAEFDKKTLKSVESELETDTKKDDVILEGGKNIHFIY' A
#
# COMPACT_ATOMS: atom_id res chain seq x y z
N GLU A 1 13.78 2.33 9.49
CA GLU A 1 13.91 0.96 10.07
C GLU A 1 12.64 0.41 10.71
N LEU A 2 11.73 1.23 11.28
CA LEU A 2 10.48 0.71 11.87
C LEU A 2 9.50 0.15 10.84
N CYS A 3 9.35 0.81 9.68
CA CYS A 3 8.40 0.42 8.64
C CYS A 3 8.73 -0.95 8.01
N GLU A 4 10.03 -1.24 7.83
CA GLU A 4 10.51 -2.49 7.22
C GLU A 4 10.29 -3.72 8.10
N ASN A 5 10.18 -3.52 9.42
CA ASN A 5 9.89 -4.59 10.38
C ASN A 5 8.41 -4.64 10.79
N SER A 6 7.56 -3.83 10.13
CA SER A 6 6.15 -3.79 10.45
C SER A 6 5.48 -5.08 9.95
N PRO A 7 4.65 -5.75 10.77
CA PRO A 7 3.87 -6.94 10.36
C PRO A 7 3.05 -6.70 9.10
N TYR A 8 2.64 -5.45 8.89
CA TYR A 8 1.87 -5.01 7.73
C TYR A 8 2.69 -5.00 6.43
N TYR A 9 3.98 -4.64 6.53
CA TYR A 9 4.90 -4.68 5.39
C TYR A 9 5.14 -6.12 4.94
N GLU A 10 5.36 -7.05 5.87
CA GLU A 10 5.58 -8.47 5.53
C GLU A 10 4.36 -9.07 4.82
N ALA A 11 3.15 -8.77 5.30
CA ALA A 11 1.90 -9.25 4.72
C ALA A 11 1.72 -8.79 3.27
N ILE A 12 2.06 -7.54 2.96
CA ILE A 12 1.94 -6.98 1.61
C ILE A 12 3.10 -7.42 0.70
N ARG A 13 4.30 -7.56 1.26
CA ARG A 13 5.47 -8.08 0.54
C ARG A 13 5.25 -9.50 0.04
N GLN A 14 4.63 -10.37 0.84
CA GLN A 14 4.31 -11.74 0.44
C GLN A 14 3.33 -11.80 -0.74
N LYS A 15 2.51 -10.77 -0.94
CA LYS A 15 1.56 -10.66 -2.06
C LYS A 15 2.19 -10.09 -3.33
N GLY A 16 3.45 -9.66 -3.29
CA GLY A 16 4.19 -9.17 -4.45
C GLY A 16 3.86 -7.73 -4.86
N TYR A 17 3.27 -6.93 -3.98
CA TYR A 17 3.04 -5.50 -4.25
C TYR A 17 4.29 -4.65 -4.08
N GLU A 18 4.33 -3.54 -4.81
CA GLU A 18 5.30 -2.48 -4.61
C GLU A 18 4.91 -1.63 -3.40
N VAL A 19 5.85 -1.41 -2.48
CA VAL A 19 5.64 -0.60 -1.27
C VAL A 19 6.57 0.59 -1.26
N LEU A 20 6.00 1.78 -1.07
CA LEU A 20 6.69 3.05 -0.87
C LEU A 20 6.77 3.35 0.63
N PHE A 21 7.99 3.55 1.12
CA PHE A 21 8.23 3.99 2.49
C PHE A 21 8.16 5.51 2.57
N VAL A 22 7.29 6.00 3.45
CA VAL A 22 7.06 7.43 3.66
C VAL A 22 7.46 7.77 5.08
N TYR A 23 8.40 8.69 5.25
CA TYR A 23 8.96 9.01 6.56
C TYR A 23 8.41 10.31 7.16
N GLU A 24 7.76 11.14 6.33
CA GLU A 24 7.20 12.42 6.76
C GLU A 24 5.68 12.43 6.54
N LEU A 25 4.93 12.91 7.53
CA LEU A 25 3.46 12.90 7.52
C LEU A 25 2.85 13.72 6.37
N HIS A 26 3.58 14.72 5.86
CA HIS A 26 3.09 15.57 4.77
C HIS A 26 3.12 14.86 3.41
N ASP A 27 4.04 13.93 3.21
CA ASP A 27 4.15 13.15 1.97
C ASP A 27 2.95 12.22 1.78
N GLU A 28 2.34 11.76 2.87
CA GLU A 28 1.13 10.94 2.83
C GLU A 28 -0.05 11.69 2.18
N VAL A 29 -0.25 12.95 2.56
CA VAL A 29 -1.31 13.79 1.99
C VAL A 29 -1.06 14.06 0.51
N LEU A 30 0.21 14.28 0.14
CA LEU A 30 0.62 14.44 -1.26
C LEU A 30 0.35 13.17 -2.08
N LEU A 31 0.66 11.99 -1.56
CA LEU A 31 0.41 10.71 -2.22
C LEU A 31 -1.09 10.42 -2.37
N MET A 32 -1.88 10.72 -1.33
CA MET A 32 -3.34 10.63 -1.42
C MET A 32 -3.94 11.58 -2.45
N GLN A 33 -3.40 12.80 -2.57
CA GLN A 33 -3.83 13.77 -3.58
C GLN A 33 -3.39 13.41 -5.00
N LEU A 34 -2.23 12.78 -5.15
CA LEU A 34 -1.71 12.31 -6.43
C LEU A 34 -2.61 11.20 -7.01
N ALA A 35 -3.18 10.34 -6.16
CA ALA A 35 -4.15 9.27 -6.45
C ALA A 35 -3.67 8.15 -7.41
N GLU A 36 -3.02 8.50 -8.51
CA GLU A 36 -2.45 7.58 -9.50
C GLU A 36 -1.08 8.08 -9.96
N PHE A 37 -0.14 7.15 -10.08
CA PHE A 37 1.15 7.39 -10.70
C PHE A 37 1.43 6.28 -11.72
N ASP A 38 1.73 6.64 -12.97
CA ASP A 38 2.05 5.68 -14.04
C ASP A 38 0.99 4.57 -14.20
N LYS A 39 -0.29 4.93 -14.21
CA LYS A 39 -1.43 3.98 -14.27
C LYS A 39 -1.52 3.02 -13.08
N LYS A 40 -0.79 3.28 -12.01
CA LYS A 40 -0.88 2.55 -10.74
C LYS A 40 -1.57 3.42 -9.70
N THR A 41 -2.61 2.90 -9.07
CA THR A 41 -3.32 3.60 -7.98
C THR A 41 -2.47 3.61 -6.72
N LEU A 42 -2.36 4.76 -6.06
CA LEU A 42 -1.69 4.89 -4.77
C LEU A 42 -2.68 4.52 -3.64
N LYS A 43 -2.29 3.61 -2.76
CA LYS A 43 -3.12 3.17 -1.62
C LYS A 43 -2.29 3.06 -0.35
N SER A 44 -2.89 3.26 0.80
CA SER A 44 -2.22 2.93 2.06
C SER A 44 -2.18 1.42 2.27
N VAL A 45 -1.13 0.95 2.94
CA VAL A 45 -1.02 -0.44 3.38
C VAL A 45 -2.20 -0.84 4.29
N GLU A 46 -2.65 0.07 5.17
CA GLU A 46 -3.76 -0.17 6.09
C GLU A 46 -5.09 -0.41 5.37
N SER A 47 -5.44 0.44 4.39
CA SER A 47 -6.70 0.30 3.64
C SER A 47 -6.74 -0.97 2.80
N GLU A 48 -5.59 -1.46 2.32
CA GLU A 48 -5.52 -2.74 1.62
C GLU A 48 -5.85 -3.90 2.57
N LEU A 49 -5.32 -3.88 3.78
CA LEU A 49 -5.55 -4.93 4.79
C LEU A 49 -6.99 -4.93 5.32
N GLU A 50 -7.60 -3.75 5.47
CA GLU A 50 -9.03 -3.63 5.81
C GLU A 50 -9.93 -4.20 4.70
N THR A 51 -9.51 -4.05 3.44
CA THR A 51 -10.24 -4.59 2.28
C THR A 51 -10.09 -6.11 2.20
N ASP A 52 -8.91 -6.63 2.49
CA ASP A 52 -8.60 -8.06 2.57
C ASP A 52 -9.44 -8.77 3.64
N THR A 53 -9.64 -8.12 4.80
CA THR A 53 -10.49 -8.65 5.87
C THR A 53 -11.98 -8.69 5.50
N LYS A 54 -12.39 -7.97 4.44
CA LYS A 54 -13.79 -7.79 4.03
C LYS A 54 -14.21 -8.57 2.78
N LYS A 55 -13.32 -9.25 2.06
CA LYS A 55 -13.69 -9.98 0.83
C LYS A 55 -12.91 -11.29 0.62
N ASP A 56 -13.64 -12.41 0.66
CA ASP A 56 -13.42 -13.57 -0.21
C ASP A 56 -13.44 -13.10 -1.69
N ASP A 57 -12.47 -13.54 -2.49
CA ASP A 57 -12.43 -13.45 -3.97
C ASP A 57 -12.43 -12.05 -4.62
N VAL A 58 -11.45 -11.21 -4.31
CA VAL A 58 -10.97 -10.22 -5.29
C VAL A 58 -9.63 -10.72 -5.80
N ILE A 59 -9.55 -11.10 -7.08
CA ILE A 59 -8.28 -11.28 -7.77
C ILE A 59 -7.60 -9.92 -7.76
N LEU A 60 -6.70 -9.73 -6.80
CA LEU A 60 -5.99 -8.50 -6.64
C LEU A 60 -4.94 -8.44 -7.77
N GLU A 61 -5.13 -7.55 -8.73
CA GLU A 61 -4.15 -7.37 -9.79
C GLU A 61 -2.87 -6.76 -9.20
N GLY A 62 -1.93 -7.64 -8.86
CA GLY A 62 -0.60 -7.37 -8.28
C GLY A 62 0.20 -6.24 -8.94
N GLY A 63 -0.16 -5.84 -10.16
CA GLY A 63 0.56 -4.83 -10.94
C GLY A 63 -0.08 -3.45 -11.02
N LYS A 64 -1.27 -3.22 -10.44
CA LYS A 64 -2.02 -1.95 -10.61
C LYS A 64 -1.99 -1.00 -9.42
N ASN A 65 -1.44 -1.41 -8.27
CA ASN A 65 -1.46 -0.57 -7.07
C ASN A 65 -0.04 -0.42 -6.52
N ILE A 66 0.30 0.80 -6.09
CA ILE A 66 1.48 1.08 -5.26
C ILE A 66 0.97 1.36 -3.85
N HIS A 67 1.50 0.65 -2.87
CA HIS A 67 1.10 0.81 -1.48
C HIS A 67 2.09 1.71 -0.73
N PHE A 68 1.64 2.55 0.19
CA PHE A 68 2.53 3.36 1.03
C PHE A 68 2.36 3.05 2.52
N ILE A 69 3.48 3.06 3.25
CA ILE A 69 3.56 2.76 4.69
C ILE A 69 4.45 3.79 5.42
N TYR A 70 4.05 4.11 6.66
CA TYR A 70 4.77 4.96 7.61
C TYR A 70 5.40 4.15 8.74
#